data_AF-A0A2A3YII4-F1
#
_entry.id   AF-A0A2A3YII4-F1
#
_cell.length_a   1.000
_cell.length_b   1.000
_cell.length_c   1.000
_cell.angle_alpha   90.00
_cell.angle_beta   90.00
_cell.angle_gamma   90.00
#
_symmetry.space_group_name_H-M   'P 1'
#
loop_
_entity.id
_entity.type
_entity.pdbx_description
1 polymer ?
#
loop_
_entity_poly.entity_id
_entity_poly.type
_entity_poly.pdbx_seq_one_letter_code
_entity_poly.pdbx_strand_id
1 'polypeptide(L)'
;MSGEQERTDLNSRLMASKPRTSRAPRSSGAVRVKPVRITTDLGAAQHRALKDFCDQLAADAGLARVPGSEVVRVLLDQLHEDPELKQNVTDEIIRRGHPGKDL
;
A
#
# COMPACT_ATOMS: atom_id res chain seq x y z
N MET A 1 15.81 -43.24 -59.99
CA MET A 1 14.83 -43.03 -58.91
C MET A 1 15.66 -42.74 -57.66
N SER A 2 15.95 -41.46 -57.36
CA SER A 2 15.16 -40.63 -56.42
C SER A 2 15.05 -41.35 -55.08
N GLY A 3 15.61 -40.92 -53.96
CA GLY A 3 15.94 -39.59 -53.46
C GLY A 3 15.65 -39.64 -51.94
N GLU A 4 16.53 -39.06 -51.14
CA GLU A 4 16.23 -38.40 -49.86
C GLU A 4 15.26 -39.06 -48.86
N GLN A 5 15.77 -39.86 -47.92
CA GLN A 5 15.31 -39.95 -46.52
C GLN A 5 16.26 -40.98 -45.87
N GLU A 6 16.97 -40.77 -44.78
CA GLU A 6 16.73 -40.01 -43.56
C GLU A 6 18.10 -39.61 -43.00
N ARG A 7 18.26 -38.30 -42.76
CA ARG A 7 19.46 -37.64 -42.22
C ARG A 7 19.43 -37.51 -40.70
N THR A 8 18.70 -38.38 -40.02
CA THR A 8 18.33 -38.24 -38.60
C THR A 8 18.06 -39.66 -38.13
N ASP A 9 18.84 -40.28 -37.24
CA ASP A 9 18.39 -40.35 -35.84
C ASP A 9 19.37 -41.12 -34.91
N LEU A 10 20.69 -41.16 -35.17
CA LEU A 10 21.61 -42.01 -34.38
C LEU A 10 22.78 -41.29 -33.71
N ASN A 11 22.64 -40.00 -33.43
CA ASN A 11 23.48 -39.34 -32.41
C ASN A 11 22.95 -39.60 -30.98
N SER A 12 22.19 -40.68 -30.79
CA SER A 12 21.73 -41.19 -29.51
C SER A 12 22.87 -41.87 -28.77
N ARG A 13 23.78 -41.09 -28.19
CA ARG A 13 24.66 -41.48 -27.08
C ARG A 13 25.48 -40.26 -26.70
N LEU A 14 24.95 -39.45 -25.77
CA LEU A 14 25.72 -38.83 -24.69
C LEU A 14 24.76 -37.98 -23.85
N MET A 15 24.92 -38.08 -22.52
CA MET A 15 24.37 -37.18 -21.50
C MET A 15 22.95 -37.49 -20.97
N ALA A 16 22.85 -38.64 -20.30
CA ALA A 16 21.96 -38.78 -19.16
C ALA A 16 22.52 -37.98 -17.98
N SER A 17 22.01 -36.78 -17.74
CA SER A 17 22.09 -36.11 -16.43
C SER A 17 20.97 -35.08 -16.32
N LYS A 18 19.85 -35.52 -15.73
CA LYS A 18 18.71 -34.66 -15.41
C LYS A 18 19.13 -33.75 -14.24
N PRO A 19 19.19 -32.41 -14.40
CA PRO A 19 19.52 -31.56 -13.27
C PRO A 19 18.39 -31.65 -12.23
N ARG A 20 18.76 -31.96 -10.98
CA ARG A 20 17.86 -31.91 -9.83
C ARG A 20 17.34 -30.48 -9.76
N THR A 21 16.05 -30.31 -10.05
CA THR A 21 15.36 -29.03 -9.86
C THR A 21 15.58 -28.60 -8.41
N SER A 22 16.39 -27.56 -8.24
CA SER A 22 16.56 -26.87 -6.98
C SER A 22 15.19 -26.32 -6.59
N ARG A 23 14.60 -26.86 -5.52
CA ARG A 23 13.33 -26.41 -4.97
C ARG A 23 13.44 -24.92 -4.67
N ALA A 24 12.75 -24.09 -5.45
CA ALA A 24 12.67 -22.66 -5.21
C ALA A 24 12.31 -22.41 -3.73
N PRO A 25 12.92 -21.39 -3.08
CA PRO A 25 12.57 -21.05 -1.71
C PRO A 25 11.08 -20.75 -1.67
N ARG A 26 10.34 -21.51 -0.85
CA ARG A 26 8.94 -21.20 -0.52
C ARG A 26 8.95 -19.80 0.04
N SER A 27 8.40 -18.84 -0.69
CA SER A 27 8.18 -17.49 -0.19
C SER A 27 7.45 -17.63 1.14
N SER A 28 8.09 -17.26 2.24
CA SER A 28 7.43 -17.05 3.53
C SER A 28 6.24 -16.15 3.24
N GLY A 29 5.02 -16.71 3.34
CA GLY A 29 3.82 -16.01 2.95
C GLY A 29 3.76 -14.68 3.70
N ALA A 30 3.84 -13.58 2.96
CA ALA A 30 3.58 -12.27 3.53
C ALA A 30 2.20 -12.36 4.18
N VAL A 31 2.16 -12.20 5.51
CA VAL A 31 0.89 -12.17 6.25
C VAL A 31 0.09 -11.03 5.65
N ARG A 32 -0.94 -11.36 4.88
CA ARG A 32 -1.78 -10.38 4.21
C ARG A 32 -2.61 -9.69 5.28
N VAL A 33 -2.08 -8.60 5.83
CA VAL A 33 -2.80 -7.79 6.80
C VAL A 33 -4.04 -7.23 6.11
N LYS A 34 -5.21 -7.49 6.70
CA LYS A 34 -6.47 -6.96 6.17
C LYS A 34 -6.50 -5.45 6.46
N PRO A 35 -6.89 -4.60 5.49
CA PRO A 35 -6.99 -3.17 5.73
C PRO A 35 -8.06 -2.87 6.79
N VAL A 36 -7.74 -2.00 7.74
CA VAL A 36 -8.67 -1.50 8.76
C VAL A 36 -9.30 -0.21 8.25
N ARG A 37 -10.63 -0.10 8.33
CA ARG A 37 -11.37 1.11 7.95
C ARG A 37 -11.77 1.89 9.20
N ILE A 38 -11.43 3.17 9.21
CA ILE A 38 -11.88 4.13 10.23
C ILE A 38 -12.88 5.07 9.54
N THR A 39 -14.03 5.30 10.18
CA THR A 39 -15.06 6.23 9.71
C THR A 39 -15.37 7.23 10.80
N THR A 40 -15.47 8.51 10.43
CA THR A 40 -15.78 9.61 11.34
C THR A 40 -16.72 10.57 10.63
N ASP A 41 -17.74 11.02 11.36
CA ASP A 41 -18.65 12.05 10.88
C ASP A 41 -17.97 13.42 10.95
N LEU A 42 -17.96 14.13 9.83
CA LEU A 42 -17.47 15.49 9.75
C LEU A 42 -18.66 16.44 9.70
N GLY A 43 -18.60 17.52 10.49
CA GLY A 43 -19.54 18.62 10.32
C GLY A 43 -19.41 19.22 8.92
N ALA A 44 -20.50 19.80 8.39
CA ALA A 44 -20.52 20.35 7.03
C ALA A 44 -19.40 21.39 6.77
N ALA A 45 -19.08 22.21 7.78
CA ALA A 45 -17.98 23.18 7.70
C ALA A 45 -16.60 22.48 7.61
N GLN A 46 -16.38 21.42 8.40
CA GLN A 46 -15.12 20.66 8.37
C GLN A 46 -14.93 19.94 7.04
N HIS A 47 -15.99 19.34 6.51
CA HIS A 47 -15.95 18.68 5.21
C HIS A 47 -15.60 19.66 4.08
N ARG A 48 -16.20 20.87 4.09
CA ARG A 48 -15.86 21.93 3.11
C ARG A 48 -14.39 22.37 3.25
N ALA A 49 -13.93 22.65 4.46
CA ALA A 49 -12.54 23.04 4.70
C ALA A 49 -11.54 21.98 4.21
N LEU A 50 -11.81 20.68 4.47
CA LEU A 50 -10.96 19.60 3.96
C LEU A 50 -10.98 19.54 2.43
N LYS A 51 -12.15 19.71 1.81
CA LYS A 51 -12.27 19.73 0.34
C LYS A 51 -11.47 20.89 -0.27
N ASP A 52 -11.61 22.09 0.27
CA ASP A 52 -10.93 23.29 -0.23
C ASP A 52 -9.41 23.13 -0.11
N PHE A 53 -8.93 22.56 1.00
CA PHE A 53 -7.52 22.21 1.17
C PHE A 53 -7.04 21.20 0.11
N CYS A 54 -7.81 20.16 -0.17
CA CYS A 54 -7.45 19.16 -1.19
C CYS A 54 -7.39 19.76 -2.60
N ASP A 55 -8.32 20.66 -2.94
CA ASP A 55 -8.36 21.33 -4.24
C ASP A 55 -7.16 22.28 -4.39
N GLN A 56 -6.84 23.04 -3.33
CA GLN A 56 -5.66 23.92 -3.31
C GLN A 56 -4.36 23.12 -3.45
N LEU A 57 -4.20 22.04 -2.67
CA LEU A 57 -3.03 21.19 -2.74
C LEU A 57 -2.88 20.54 -4.13
N ALA A 58 -3.99 20.15 -4.76
CA ALA A 58 -3.96 19.63 -6.13
C ALA A 58 -3.46 20.69 -7.11
N ALA A 59 -3.95 21.93 -7.00
CA ALA A 59 -3.49 23.03 -7.83
C ALA A 59 -1.99 23.32 -7.64
N ASP A 60 -1.53 23.39 -6.38
CA ASP A 60 -0.14 23.68 -6.04
C ASP A 60 0.82 22.58 -6.50
N ALA A 61 0.39 21.32 -6.40
CA ALA A 61 1.18 20.16 -6.83
C ALA A 61 1.08 19.84 -8.33
N GLY A 62 0.23 20.57 -9.09
CA GLY A 62 -0.04 20.27 -10.50
C GLY A 62 -0.75 18.92 -10.72
N LEU A 63 -1.51 18.45 -9.73
CA LEU A 63 -2.23 17.18 -9.76
C LEU A 63 -3.69 17.40 -10.19
N ALA A 64 -4.26 16.42 -10.87
CA ALA A 64 -5.68 16.48 -11.25
C ALA A 64 -6.63 16.50 -10.04
N ARG A 65 -6.26 15.80 -8.96
CA ARG A 65 -7.03 15.72 -7.72
C ARG A 65 -6.18 15.15 -6.59
N VAL A 66 -6.38 15.65 -5.37
CA VAL A 66 -5.93 15.00 -4.14
C VAL A 66 -7.15 14.39 -3.40
N PRO A 67 -7.17 13.08 -3.13
CA PRO A 67 -8.23 12.48 -2.30
C PRO A 67 -8.06 12.87 -0.82
N GLY A 68 -9.14 13.29 -0.16
CA GLY A 68 -9.09 13.58 1.28
C GLY A 68 -8.67 12.39 2.15
N SER A 69 -8.96 11.16 1.72
CA SER A 69 -8.45 9.95 2.39
C SER A 69 -6.93 9.84 2.35
N GLU A 70 -6.28 10.34 1.29
CA GLU A 70 -4.82 10.36 1.19
C GLU A 70 -4.23 11.37 2.17
N VAL A 71 -4.83 12.57 2.26
CA VAL A 71 -4.47 13.58 3.26
C VAL A 71 -4.54 12.99 4.67
N VAL A 72 -5.63 12.30 5.01
CA VAL A 72 -5.78 11.66 6.32
C VAL A 72 -4.70 10.61 6.58
N ARG A 73 -4.34 9.80 5.58
CA ARG A 73 -3.28 8.80 5.72
C ARG A 73 -1.91 9.45 5.98
N VAL A 74 -1.57 10.48 5.21
CA VAL A 74 -0.33 11.24 5.43
C VAL A 74 -0.30 11.88 6.81
N LEU A 75 -1.42 12.43 7.28
CA LEU A 75 -1.51 12.98 8.65
C LEU A 75 -1.32 11.90 9.72
N LEU A 76 -1.78 10.67 9.49
CA LEU A 76 -1.55 9.54 10.41
C LEU A 76 -0.09 9.10 10.41
N ASP A 77 0.56 9.08 9.24
CA ASP A 77 1.99 8.78 9.13
C ASP A 77 2.83 9.85 9.86
N GLN A 78 2.53 11.13 9.62
CA GLN A 78 3.15 12.24 10.36
C GLN A 78 2.90 12.14 11.86
N LEU A 79 1.67 11.81 12.27
CA LEU A 79 1.33 11.60 13.68
C LEU A 79 2.12 10.42 14.26
N HIS A 80 2.57 9.44 13.48
CA HIS A 80 3.40 8.35 13.97
C HIS A 80 4.87 8.75 14.12
N GLU A 81 5.37 9.61 13.25
CA GLU A 81 6.79 9.98 13.17
C GLU A 81 7.15 11.22 14.00
N ASP A 82 6.24 12.18 14.15
CA ASP A 82 6.48 13.47 14.79
C ASP A 82 5.98 13.50 16.25
N PRO A 83 6.88 13.53 17.26
CA PRO A 83 6.49 13.56 18.67
C PRO A 83 5.81 14.88 19.09
N GLU A 84 6.12 16.00 18.44
CA GLU A 84 5.50 17.29 18.74
C GLU A 84 4.05 17.30 18.28
N LEU A 85 3.80 16.79 17.08
CA LEU A 85 2.44 16.61 16.57
C LEU A 85 1.61 15.68 17.47
N LYS A 86 2.19 14.58 17.97
CA LYS A 86 1.52 13.70 18.94
C LYS A 86 1.12 14.43 20.21
N GLN A 87 2.02 15.25 20.75
CA GLN A 87 1.76 16.02 21.96
C GLN A 87 0.65 17.04 21.72
N ASN A 88 0.72 17.80 20.62
CA ASN A 88 -0.29 18.78 20.25
C ASN A 88 -1.69 18.15 20.10
N VAL A 89 -1.78 17.01 19.44
CA VAL A 89 -3.06 16.27 19.32
C VAL A 89 -3.56 15.77 20.67
N THR A 90 -2.66 15.28 21.54
CA THR A 90 -3.00 14.81 22.89
C THR A 90 -3.56 15.95 23.74
N ASP A 91 -2.88 17.10 23.78
CA ASP A 91 -3.29 18.26 24.53
C ASP A 91 -4.64 18.80 24.04
N GLU A 92 -4.83 18.82 22.73
CA GLU A 92 -6.09 19.24 22.11
C GLU A 92 -7.26 18.33 22.48
N ILE A 93 -7.06 17.02 22.50
CA ILE A 93 -8.10 16.06 22.92
C ILE A 93 -8.44 16.24 24.40
N ILE A 94 -7.44 16.40 25.26
CA ILE A 94 -7.64 16.66 26.71
C ILE A 94 -8.43 17.95 26.90
N ARG A 95 -8.02 19.02 26.20
CA ARG A 95 -8.65 20.35 26.26
C ARG A 95 -10.12 20.32 25.85
N ARG A 96 -10.47 19.52 24.84
CA ARG A 96 -11.87 19.36 24.39
C ARG A 96 -12.74 18.55 25.35
N GLY A 97 -12.14 17.85 26.32
CA GLY A 97 -12.86 17.02 27.28
C GLY A 97 -13.62 15.88 26.60
N HIS A 98 -12.88 14.94 26.00
CA HIS A 98 -13.52 13.82 25.30
C HIS A 98 -14.41 12.99 26.27
N PRO A 99 -15.70 12.76 25.97
CA PRO A 99 -16.69 12.18 26.88
C PRO A 99 -16.57 10.66 27.09
N GLY A 100 -15.42 10.06 26.81
CA GLY A 100 -15.24 8.60 26.72
C GLY A 100 -14.76 7.89 27.98
N LYS A 101 -14.68 8.57 29.14
CA LYS A 101 -14.19 7.95 30.40
C LYS A 101 -15.30 7.49 31.36
N ASP A 102 -16.57 7.61 30.98
CA ASP A 102 -17.71 7.32 31.87
C ASP A 102 -18.56 6.09 31.46
N LEU A 103 -17.96 5.06 30.84
CA LEU A 103 -18.62 3.76 30.61
C LEU A 103 -17.99 2.63 31.41
#